data_AF-A0AA51JIE9-F1
#
_entry.id   AF-A0AA51JIE9-F1
#
_cell.length_a   1.000
_cell.length_b   1.000
_cell.length_c   1.000
_cell.angle_alpha   90.00
_cell.angle_beta   90.00
_cell.angle_gamma   90.00
#
_symmetry.space_group_name_H-M   'P 1'
#
loop_
_entity.id
_entity.type
_entity.pdbx_description
1 polymer ?
#
loop_
_entity_poly.entity_id
_entity_poly.type
_entity_poly.pdbx_seq_one_letter_code
_entity_poly.pdbx_strand_id
1 'polypeptide(L)'
;SFGQKMPDDFERKYAAVVIDLEKMNSDLQQCINEIQIFCQQIAPGPSLAAMLAPSHLREKCREEASFLFEKNNHGSITDSNIIDLITGLTALMLQVKSLSDSNQNAYELSVLQGTMDQIKMKLEPQYQKLF
;
A
#
# COMPACT_ATOMS: atom_id res chain seq x y z
N SER A 1 3.05 9.28 38.36
CA SER A 1 3.12 7.98 39.04
C SER A 1 4.05 7.09 38.22
N PHE A 2 5.31 6.97 38.61
CA PHE A 2 6.30 6.07 37.98
C PHE A 2 6.73 5.07 39.05
N GLY A 3 6.66 3.77 38.75
CA GLY A 3 7.08 2.70 39.67
C GLY A 3 5.97 1.95 40.41
N GLN A 4 4.69 2.17 40.09
CA GLN A 4 3.62 1.26 40.54
C GLN A 4 3.66 0.00 39.68
N LYS A 5 3.68 -1.18 40.33
CA LYS A 5 3.47 -2.46 39.65
C LYS A 5 2.15 -2.39 38.89
N MET A 6 2.20 -2.73 37.61
CA MET A 6 1.02 -2.83 36.78
C MET A 6 0.08 -3.88 37.41
N PRO A 7 -1.25 -3.70 37.42
CA PRO A 7 -2.15 -4.69 37.97
C PRO A 7 -1.96 -6.04 37.26
N ASP A 8 -1.78 -7.13 38.02
CA ASP A 8 -1.52 -8.48 37.48
C ASP A 8 -2.54 -8.89 36.39
N ASP A 9 -3.80 -8.44 36.51
CA ASP A 9 -4.86 -8.71 35.53
C ASP A 9 -4.56 -8.05 34.17
N PHE A 10 -4.01 -6.83 34.18
CA PHE A 10 -3.61 -6.13 32.98
C PHE A 10 -2.43 -6.82 32.30
N GLU A 11 -1.39 -7.20 33.07
CA GLU A 11 -0.21 -7.89 32.52
C GLU A 11 -0.61 -9.21 31.87
N ARG A 12 -1.49 -9.99 32.53
CA ARG A 12 -2.01 -11.26 31.98
C ARG A 12 -2.81 -11.04 30.69
N LYS A 13 -3.69 -10.04 30.68
CA LYS A 13 -4.54 -9.76 29.51
C LYS A 13 -3.71 -9.26 28.33
N TYR A 14 -2.73 -8.40 28.59
CA TYR A 14 -1.80 -7.93 27.56
C TYR A 14 -0.96 -9.08 27.00
N ALA A 15 -0.37 -9.93 27.87
CA ALA A 15 0.40 -11.09 27.44
C ALA A 15 -0.43 -12.06 26.60
N ALA A 16 -1.68 -12.32 26.98
CA ALA A 16 -2.59 -13.16 26.20
C ALA A 16 -2.82 -12.59 24.78
N VAL A 17 -3.10 -11.28 24.68
CA VAL A 17 -3.28 -10.61 23.38
C VAL A 17 -2.01 -10.67 22.53
N VAL A 18 -0.83 -10.50 23.12
CA VAL A 18 0.45 -10.61 22.40
C VAL A 18 0.66 -12.03 21.87
N ILE A 19 0.35 -13.05 22.67
CA ILE A 19 0.44 -14.46 22.24
C ILE A 19 -0.55 -14.75 21.11
N ASP A 20 -1.78 -14.25 21.21
CA ASP A 20 -2.79 -14.43 20.16
C ASP A 20 -2.38 -13.73 18.85
N LEU A 21 -1.77 -12.54 18.94
CA LEU A 21 -1.20 -11.84 17.80
C LEU A 21 -0.04 -12.61 17.18
N GLU A 22 0.87 -13.15 18.00
CA GLU A 22 2.01 -13.94 17.54
C GLU A 22 1.55 -15.21 16.82
N LYS A 23 0.53 -15.88 17.38
CA LYS A 23 -0.11 -17.04 16.75
C LYS A 23 -0.75 -16.67 15.43
N MET A 24 -1.54 -15.60 15.38
CA MET A 24 -2.19 -15.15 14.15
C MET A 24 -1.16 -14.77 13.07
N ASN A 25 -0.04 -14.16 13.47
CA ASN A 25 1.05 -13.84 12.57
C ASN A 25 1.70 -15.12 12.01
N SER A 26 1.91 -16.13 12.85
CA SER A 26 2.43 -17.44 12.43
C SER A 26 1.48 -18.15 11.46
N ASP A 27 0.17 -18.16 11.76
CA ASP A 27 -0.87 -18.75 10.91
C ASP A 27 -0.95 -18.04 9.54
N LEU A 28 -0.89 -16.71 9.52
CA LEU A 28 -0.85 -15.92 8.28
C LEU A 28 0.40 -16.24 7.46
N GLN A 29 1.55 -16.35 8.10
CA GLN A 29 2.80 -16.66 7.43
C GLN A 29 2.78 -18.08 6.84
N GLN A 30 2.16 -19.04 7.50
CA GLN A 30 1.90 -20.37 6.95
C GLN A 30 1.01 -20.30 5.70
N CYS A 31 -0.13 -19.61 5.78
CA CYS A 31 -1.03 -19.43 4.62
C CYS A 31 -0.31 -18.80 3.43
N ILE A 32 0.53 -17.77 3.66
CA ILE A 32 1.32 -17.13 2.61
C ILE A 32 2.30 -18.12 1.98
N ASN A 33 3.02 -18.90 2.79
CA ASN A 33 3.95 -19.91 2.28
C ASN A 33 3.25 -20.96 1.42
N GLU A 34 2.07 -21.43 1.84
CA GLU A 34 1.28 -22.39 1.06
C GLU A 34 0.81 -21.80 -0.27
N ILE A 35 0.28 -20.58 -0.26
CA ILE A 35 -0.11 -19.86 -1.48
C ILE A 35 1.09 -19.69 -2.41
N GLN A 36 2.26 -19.33 -1.89
CA GLN A 36 3.48 -19.18 -2.69
C GLN A 36 3.89 -20.50 -3.36
N ILE A 37 3.78 -21.63 -2.66
CA ILE A 37 4.05 -22.96 -3.22
C ILE A 37 3.08 -23.25 -4.38
N PHE A 38 1.78 -23.01 -4.21
CA PHE A 38 0.80 -23.20 -5.28
C PHE A 38 1.06 -22.26 -6.46
N CYS A 39 1.39 -20.99 -6.21
CA CYS A 39 1.76 -20.04 -7.26
C CYS A 39 2.98 -20.50 -8.06
N GLN A 40 4.01 -21.07 -7.41
CA GLN A 40 5.18 -21.62 -8.11
C GLN A 40 4.85 -22.86 -8.95
N GLN A 41 3.94 -23.71 -8.48
CA GLN A 41 3.50 -24.90 -9.23
C GLN A 41 2.65 -24.54 -10.44
N ILE A 42 1.80 -23.51 -10.33
CA ILE A 42 0.89 -23.08 -11.40
C ILE A 42 1.58 -22.14 -12.37
N ALA A 43 2.58 -21.37 -11.92
CA ALA A 43 3.23 -20.34 -12.72
C ALA A 43 4.74 -20.23 -12.36
N PRO A 44 5.64 -20.88 -13.11
CA PRO A 44 7.06 -20.91 -12.77
C PRO A 44 7.66 -19.49 -12.85
N GLY A 45 8.38 -19.10 -11.79
CA GLY A 45 9.37 -18.00 -11.67
C GLY A 45 8.97 -16.62 -12.22
N PRO A 46 9.14 -16.34 -13.52
CA PRO A 46 8.80 -15.06 -14.14
C PRO A 46 7.34 -14.58 -13.97
N SER A 47 6.38 -15.49 -13.77
CA SER A 47 4.96 -15.11 -13.68
C SER A 47 4.54 -14.53 -12.33
N LEU A 48 5.09 -14.98 -11.21
CA LEU A 48 4.68 -14.50 -9.88
C LEU A 48 5.26 -13.11 -9.60
N ALA A 49 6.53 -12.88 -9.95
CA ALA A 49 7.14 -11.56 -9.84
C ALA A 49 6.44 -10.53 -10.75
N ALA A 50 6.07 -10.93 -11.97
CA ALA A 50 5.29 -10.08 -12.87
C ALA A 50 3.85 -9.82 -12.38
N MET A 51 3.23 -10.78 -11.68
CA MET A 51 1.87 -10.62 -11.13
C MET A 51 1.83 -9.67 -9.92
N LEU A 52 2.86 -9.70 -9.08
CA LEU A 52 2.92 -8.91 -7.85
C LEU A 52 3.60 -7.54 -8.03
N ALA A 53 4.50 -7.39 -9.02
CA ALA A 53 5.20 -6.14 -9.28
C ALA A 53 4.24 -4.94 -9.48
N PRO A 54 3.11 -5.07 -10.20
CA PRO A 54 2.15 -3.98 -10.37
C PRO A 54 1.54 -3.48 -9.06
N SER A 55 1.11 -4.39 -8.18
CA SER A 55 0.52 -4.05 -6.89
C SER A 55 1.56 -3.45 -5.93
N HIS A 56 2.75 -4.03 -5.88
CA HIS A 56 3.83 -3.51 -5.02
C HIS A 56 4.29 -2.12 -5.44
N LEU A 57 4.45 -1.88 -6.75
CA LEU A 57 4.81 -0.55 -7.26
C LEU A 57 3.73 0.47 -6.92
N ARG A 58 2.45 0.12 -7.12
CA ARG A 58 1.33 1.01 -6.81
C ARG A 58 1.30 1.38 -5.32
N GLU A 59 1.43 0.40 -4.44
CA GLU A 59 1.37 0.62 -2.99
C GLU A 59 2.55 1.47 -2.52
N LYS A 60 3.78 1.10 -2.93
CA LYS A 60 4.98 1.87 -2.59
C LYS A 60 4.89 3.33 -3.01
N CYS A 61 4.47 3.60 -4.25
CA CYS A 61 4.31 4.97 -4.73
C CYS A 61 3.20 5.72 -3.98
N ARG A 62 2.16 5.03 -3.51
CA ARG A 62 1.07 5.64 -2.73
C ARG A 62 1.52 5.99 -1.32
N GLU A 63 2.24 5.09 -0.64
CA GLU A 63 2.82 5.34 0.68
C GLU A 63 3.80 6.52 0.63
N GLU A 64 4.71 6.53 -0.35
CA GLU A 64 5.66 7.63 -0.53
C GLU A 64 4.94 8.95 -0.84
N ALA A 65 3.92 8.93 -1.68
CA ALA A 65 3.09 10.11 -1.95
C ALA A 65 2.37 10.63 -0.69
N SER A 66 1.85 9.73 0.15
CA SER A 66 1.21 10.11 1.42
C SER A 66 2.20 10.77 2.36
N PHE A 67 3.39 10.17 2.50
CA PHE A 67 4.47 10.73 3.31
C PHE A 67 4.90 12.12 2.81
N LEU A 68 5.06 12.28 1.49
CA LEU A 68 5.38 13.58 0.89
C LEU A 68 4.27 14.60 1.13
N PHE A 69 3.01 14.20 1.00
CA PHE A 69 1.90 15.09 1.29
C PHE A 69 1.93 15.56 2.76
N GLU A 70 2.01 14.64 3.72
CA GLU A 70 2.03 14.96 5.15
C GLU A 70 3.20 15.88 5.52
N LYS A 71 4.39 15.59 4.98
CA LYS A 71 5.59 16.38 5.20
C LYS A 71 5.44 17.84 4.74
N ASN A 72 4.71 18.07 3.65
CA ASN A 72 4.59 19.40 3.02
C ASN A 72 3.29 20.15 3.36
N ASN A 73 2.22 19.44 3.74
CA ASN A 73 0.91 20.06 3.99
C ASN A 73 0.91 20.93 5.26
N HIS A 74 1.67 20.54 6.30
CA HIS A 74 1.75 21.25 7.59
C HIS A 74 0.38 21.60 8.21
N GLY A 75 -0.66 20.82 7.90
CA GLY A 75 -2.04 21.03 8.37
C GLY A 75 -2.86 22.08 7.61
N SER A 76 -2.37 22.60 6.49
CA SER A 76 -3.07 23.64 5.70
C SER A 76 -4.31 23.11 4.96
N ILE A 77 -4.25 21.86 4.48
CA ILE A 77 -5.34 21.18 3.77
C ILE A 77 -5.89 20.11 4.69
N THR A 78 -7.20 20.17 4.94
CA THR A 78 -7.93 19.25 5.83
C THR A 78 -9.05 18.50 5.10
N ASP A 79 -9.40 18.92 3.89
CA ASP A 79 -10.42 18.26 3.08
C ASP A 79 -9.92 16.91 2.57
N SER A 80 -10.59 15.83 2.98
CA SER A 80 -10.19 14.46 2.65
C SER A 80 -10.19 14.16 1.14
N ASN A 81 -11.05 14.81 0.35
CA ASN A 81 -11.12 14.59 -1.10
C ASN A 81 -9.92 15.26 -1.78
N ILE A 82 -9.57 16.47 -1.35
CA ILE A 82 -8.40 17.19 -1.86
C ILE A 82 -7.11 16.46 -1.47
N ILE A 83 -7.01 15.99 -0.22
CA ILE A 83 -5.87 15.19 0.26
C ILE A 83 -5.70 13.95 -0.64
N ASP A 84 -6.76 13.17 -0.81
CA ASP A 84 -6.70 11.93 -1.60
C ASP A 84 -6.40 12.19 -3.09
N LEU A 85 -6.90 13.30 -3.66
CA LEU A 85 -6.55 13.72 -5.01
C LEU A 85 -5.07 14.10 -5.15
N ILE A 86 -4.54 14.92 -4.24
CA ILE A 86 -3.13 15.35 -4.27
C ILE A 86 -2.22 14.13 -4.09
N THR A 87 -2.54 13.25 -3.15
CA THR A 87 -1.80 11.99 -2.93
C THR A 87 -1.87 11.09 -4.16
N GLY A 88 -3.05 10.96 -4.80
CA GLY A 88 -3.21 10.21 -6.03
C GLY A 88 -2.36 10.74 -7.19
N LEU A 89 -2.39 12.05 -7.43
CA LEU A 89 -1.58 12.71 -8.47
C LEU A 89 -0.08 12.61 -8.19
N THR A 90 0.32 12.73 -6.92
CA THR A 90 1.72 12.57 -6.50
C THR A 90 2.20 11.14 -6.70
N ALA A 91 1.37 10.15 -6.35
CA ALA A 91 1.67 8.73 -6.60
C ALA A 91 1.80 8.43 -8.09
N LEU A 92 0.95 9.02 -8.93
CA LEU A 92 1.04 8.90 -10.39
C LEU A 92 2.38 9.44 -10.91
N MET A 93 2.83 10.62 -10.43
CA MET A 93 4.14 11.16 -10.80
C MET A 93 5.30 10.25 -10.39
N LEU A 94 5.24 9.65 -9.20
CA LEU A 94 6.26 8.70 -8.72
C LEU A 94 6.30 7.40 -9.54
N GLN A 95 5.15 6.94 -10.01
CA GLN A 95 5.05 5.79 -10.93
C GLN A 95 5.71 6.13 -12.28
N VAL A 96 5.45 7.32 -12.84
CA VAL A 96 6.10 7.78 -14.09
C VAL A 96 7.61 7.88 -13.92
N LYS A 97 8.08 8.39 -12.78
CA LYS A 97 9.52 8.43 -12.47
C LYS A 97 10.11 7.01 -12.43
N SER A 98 9.47 6.10 -11.69
CA SER A 98 9.94 4.71 -11.57
C SER A 98 10.07 4.02 -12.92
N LEU A 99 9.11 4.26 -13.82
CA LEU A 99 9.10 3.79 -15.20
C LEU A 99 10.20 4.37 -16.09
N SER A 100 10.65 5.57 -15.77
CA SER A 100 11.73 6.24 -16.51
C SER A 100 13.11 5.74 -16.08
N ASP A 101 13.21 5.30 -14.82
CA ASP A 101 14.44 4.75 -14.22
C ASP A 101 14.61 3.23 -14.50
N SER A 102 13.53 2.52 -14.82
CA SER A 102 13.52 1.08 -15.14
C SER A 102 13.60 0.83 -16.67
N ASN A 103 14.25 -0.27 -17.08
CA ASN A 103 14.20 -0.74 -18.47
C ASN A 103 12.79 -1.30 -18.77
N GLN A 104 11.85 -0.39 -19.05
CA GLN A 104 10.50 -0.57 -19.61
C GLN A 104 9.93 -1.99 -19.50
N ASN A 105 9.32 -2.31 -18.36
CA ASN A 105 8.52 -3.53 -18.20
C ASN A 105 7.05 -3.23 -18.53
N ALA A 106 6.44 -3.97 -19.47
CA ALA A 106 5.07 -3.71 -19.96
C ALA A 106 4.00 -3.70 -18.84
N TYR A 107 4.27 -4.38 -17.73
CA TYR A 107 3.39 -4.42 -16.56
C TYR A 107 3.33 -3.09 -15.80
N GLU A 108 4.40 -2.29 -15.81
CA GLU A 108 4.45 -1.00 -15.11
C GLU A 108 3.53 0.04 -15.79
N LEU A 109 3.32 -0.07 -17.11
CA LEU A 109 2.36 0.78 -17.84
C LEU A 109 0.91 0.50 -17.40
N SER A 110 0.58 -0.76 -17.10
CA SER A 110 -0.76 -1.12 -16.59
C SER A 110 -1.03 -0.52 -15.20
N VAL A 111 0.02 -0.29 -14.40
CA VAL A 111 -0.08 0.37 -13.10
C VAL A 111 -0.48 1.84 -13.29
N LEU A 112 0.18 2.55 -14.20
CA LEU A 112 -0.16 3.93 -14.54
C LEU A 112 -1.60 4.05 -15.00
N GLN A 113 -2.02 3.20 -15.94
CA GLN A 113 -3.38 3.23 -16.47
C GLN A 113 -4.42 3.03 -15.35
N GLY A 114 -4.22 2.02 -14.51
CA GLY A 114 -5.12 1.76 -13.39
C GLY A 114 -5.17 2.92 -12.38
N THR A 115 -4.02 3.56 -12.09
CA THR A 115 -3.98 4.73 -11.20
C THR A 115 -4.68 5.93 -11.82
N MET A 116 -4.51 6.18 -13.12
CA MET A 116 -5.21 7.25 -13.86
C MET A 116 -6.72 7.03 -13.83
N ASP A 117 -7.19 5.82 -14.09
CA ASP A 117 -8.62 5.49 -14.06
C ASP A 117 -9.22 5.69 -12.66
N GLN A 118 -8.49 5.29 -11.61
CA GLN A 118 -8.93 5.51 -10.23
C GLN A 118 -9.03 7.00 -9.87
N ILE A 119 -8.05 7.82 -10.25
CA ILE A 119 -8.10 9.27 -10.02
C ILE A 119 -9.29 9.86 -10.78
N LYS A 120 -9.45 9.49 -12.05
CA LYS A 120 -10.54 9.94 -12.91
C LYS A 120 -11.91 9.62 -12.30
N MET A 121 -12.12 8.40 -11.80
CA MET A 121 -13.38 8.00 -11.17
C MET A 121 -13.72 8.81 -9.91
N LYS A 122 -12.74 9.36 -9.21
CA LYS A 122 -12.93 10.19 -8.01
C LYS A 122 -13.19 11.67 -8.33
N LEU A 123 -12.92 12.10 -9.56
CA LEU A 123 -13.23 13.45 -10.01
C LEU A 123 -14.73 13.59 -10.32
N GLU A 124 -15.27 14.79 -10.12
CA GLU A 124 -16.64 15.09 -10.56
C GLU A 124 -16.79 14.91 -12.08
N PRO A 125 -17.97 14.52 -12.58
CA PRO A 125 -18.18 14.19 -14.00
C PRO A 125 -17.74 15.28 -14.97
N GLN A 126 -17.81 16.55 -14.56
CA GLN A 126 -17.37 17.69 -15.35
C GLN A 126 -15.85 17.73 -15.59
N TYR A 127 -15.06 17.22 -14.64
CA TYR A 127 -13.60 17.18 -14.72
C TYR A 127 -13.07 15.88 -15.32
N GLN A 128 -13.86 14.80 -15.33
CA GLN A 128 -13.48 13.51 -15.92
C GLN A 128 -13.18 13.59 -17.43
N LYS A 129 -13.82 14.50 -18.16
CA LYS A 129 -13.56 14.68 -19.60
C LYS A 129 -12.26 15.44 -19.90
N LEU A 130 -11.74 16.17 -18.91
CA LEU A 130 -10.53 16.97 -19.03
C LEU A 130 -9.28 16.18 -18.61
N PHE A 131 -9.47 15.17 -17.78
CA PHE A 131 -8.45 14.22 -17.32
C PHE A 131 -8.25 13.09 -18.33
#